data_AF-A0A4Q2J4A7-F1
#
_entry.id   AF-A0A4Q2J4A7-F1
#
_cell.length_a   1.000
_cell.length_b   1.000
_cell.length_c   1.000
_cell.angle_alpha   90.00
_cell.angle_beta   90.00
_cell.angle_gamma   90.00
#
_symmetry.space_group_name_H-M   'P 1'
#
loop_
_entity.id
_entity.type
_entity.pdbx_description
1 polymer ?
#
loop_
_entity_poly.entity_id
_entity_poly.type
_entity_poly.pdbx_seq_one_letter_code
_entity_poly.pdbx_strand_id
1 'polypeptide(L)'
;LADAILLRTHELRGVEVRPTQRIARVEPGVVWGDVVAATAPHGLAALAGSSHDVGVVGYTLGGGVSFLGRAHGLAANHVVAVELVTADGEFRRVDAQHDPELFWAVRGGGGDFGVVTALEFGLFEIEQVVAGALFFPIERTEEVLQAWAEWTRSVPDTVTSVGRVLRFPPMPELPPFLSGQSFVLVEAVIQDSADRADALLAPLRALGPAMDTVHPQAPAELLQLHMDPPGPTPGHGDGMTLADLPAEAVRRS
;
A
#
# COMPACT_ATOMS: atom_id res chain seq x y z
N LEU A 1 -32.03 -2.56 2.87
CA LEU A 1 -31.52 -1.58 3.86
C LEU A 1 -32.63 -0.83 4.62
N ALA A 2 -33.91 -1.26 4.57
CA ALA A 2 -35.00 -0.52 5.25
C ALA A 2 -34.86 -0.49 6.79
N ASP A 3 -34.19 -1.48 7.38
CA ASP A 3 -33.97 -1.62 8.83
C ASP A 3 -32.50 -1.53 9.24
N ALA A 4 -31.68 -0.78 8.49
CA ALA A 4 -30.25 -0.61 8.76
C ALA A 4 -29.87 0.86 8.86
N ILE A 5 -29.00 1.19 9.82
CA ILE A 5 -28.35 2.50 9.91
C ILE A 5 -26.96 2.38 9.31
N LEU A 6 -26.64 3.28 8.38
CA LEU A 6 -25.28 3.44 7.86
C LEU A 6 -24.59 4.58 8.61
N LEU A 7 -23.62 4.25 9.45
CA LEU A 7 -22.75 5.24 10.07
C LEU A 7 -21.67 5.66 9.08
N ARG A 8 -21.74 6.90 8.59
CA ARG A 8 -20.73 7.45 7.67
C ARG A 8 -19.80 8.40 8.41
N THR A 9 -18.53 8.05 8.49
CA THR A 9 -17.49 8.81 9.20
C THR A 9 -16.76 9.83 8.33
N HIS A 10 -17.13 9.97 7.05
CA HIS A 10 -16.39 10.76 6.05
C HIS A 10 -16.15 12.25 6.39
N GLU A 11 -16.94 12.84 7.29
CA GLU A 11 -16.77 14.23 7.76
C GLU A 11 -15.76 14.35 8.92
N LEU A 12 -15.41 13.23 9.58
CA LEU A 12 -14.43 13.17 10.66
C LEU A 12 -13.03 12.98 10.06
N ARG A 13 -12.40 14.07 9.62
CA ARG A 13 -11.16 14.07 8.83
C ARG A 13 -9.94 14.68 9.54
N GLY A 14 -9.97 14.79 10.86
CA GLY A 14 -8.84 15.30 11.65
C GLY A 14 -7.58 14.47 11.48
N VAL A 15 -6.46 15.13 11.16
CA VAL A 15 -5.10 14.55 11.14
C VAL A 15 -4.20 15.41 12.02
N GLU A 16 -3.58 14.79 13.02
CA GLU A 16 -2.58 15.41 13.88
C GLU A 16 -1.26 14.62 13.74
N VAL A 17 -0.19 15.29 13.34
CA VAL A 17 1.15 14.70 13.30
C VAL A 17 1.97 15.22 14.47
N ARG A 18 2.64 14.31 15.18
CA ARG A 18 3.56 14.60 16.29
C ARG A 18 4.98 14.24 15.85
N PRO A 19 5.73 15.14 15.17
CA PRO A 19 6.96 14.77 14.48
C PRO A 19 8.04 14.24 15.43
N THR A 20 8.21 14.87 16.59
CA THR A 20 9.20 14.44 17.60
C THR A 20 8.91 13.04 18.15
N GLN A 21 7.63 12.67 18.26
CA GLN A 21 7.21 11.34 18.72
C GLN A 21 7.11 10.34 17.57
N ARG A 22 7.11 10.82 16.31
CA ARG A 22 6.85 10.05 15.09
C ARG A 22 5.53 9.30 15.18
N ILE A 23 4.47 10.00 15.58
CA ILE A 23 3.12 9.46 15.68
C ILE A 23 2.18 10.32 14.84
N ALA A 24 1.29 9.68 14.09
CA ALA A 24 0.11 10.33 13.54
C ALA A 24 -1.13 9.86 14.31
N ARG A 25 -2.04 10.80 14.57
CA ARG A 25 -3.39 10.55 15.07
C ARG A 25 -4.39 10.95 13.99
N VAL A 26 -5.31 10.05 13.67
CA VAL A 26 -6.30 10.26 12.61
C VAL A 26 -7.71 9.95 13.08
N GLU A 27 -8.68 10.68 12.56
CA GLU A 27 -10.11 10.41 12.69
C GLU A 27 -10.59 9.35 11.65
N PRO A 28 -11.75 8.72 11.85
CA PRO A 28 -12.19 7.56 11.05
C PRO A 28 -12.62 7.87 9.62
N GLY A 29 -12.73 9.13 9.22
CA GLY A 29 -13.01 9.56 7.85
C GLY A 29 -11.77 9.91 7.03
N VAL A 30 -10.58 9.85 7.62
CA VAL A 30 -9.30 10.18 6.98
C VAL A 30 -8.94 9.13 5.92
N VAL A 31 -8.41 9.60 4.79
CA VAL A 31 -7.82 8.75 3.74
C VAL A 31 -6.30 8.88 3.70
N TRP A 32 -5.61 7.91 3.10
CA TRP A 32 -4.15 7.87 3.10
C TRP A 32 -3.48 9.10 2.46
N GLY A 33 -4.12 9.71 1.46
CA GLY A 33 -3.66 10.95 0.85
C GLY A 33 -3.54 12.10 1.87
N ASP A 34 -4.47 12.22 2.82
CA ASP A 34 -4.43 13.25 3.86
C ASP A 34 -3.22 13.03 4.79
N VAL A 35 -3.00 11.79 5.21
CA VAL A 35 -1.89 11.42 6.11
C VAL A 35 -0.55 11.67 5.43
N VAL A 36 -0.39 11.17 4.21
CA VAL A 36 0.85 11.34 3.44
C VAL A 36 1.17 12.81 3.23
N ALA A 37 0.17 13.64 2.89
CA ALA A 37 0.35 15.08 2.77
C ALA A 37 0.74 15.75 4.09
N ALA A 38 0.20 15.29 5.23
CA ALA A 38 0.49 15.83 6.55
C ALA A 38 1.87 15.41 7.08
N THR A 39 2.37 14.22 6.74
CA THR A 39 3.66 13.71 7.25
C THR A 39 4.84 14.12 6.38
N ALA A 40 4.66 14.30 5.07
CA ALA A 40 5.74 14.62 4.14
C ALA A 40 6.57 15.88 4.52
N PRO A 41 5.98 17.00 4.97
CA PRO A 41 6.74 18.18 5.40
C PRO A 41 7.69 17.94 6.59
N HIS A 42 7.50 16.82 7.31
CA HIS A 42 8.30 16.44 8.47
C HIS A 42 9.37 15.39 8.13
N GLY A 43 9.54 15.00 6.86
CA GLY A 43 10.43 13.90 6.47
C GLY A 43 9.97 12.54 6.97
N LEU A 44 8.66 12.40 7.24
CA LEU A 44 8.06 11.21 7.81
C LEU A 44 7.16 10.51 6.79
N ALA A 45 7.25 9.19 6.74
CA ALA A 45 6.40 8.31 5.96
C ALA A 45 5.49 7.48 6.87
N ALA A 46 4.31 7.14 6.37
CA ALA A 46 3.41 6.16 6.96
C ALA A 46 3.33 4.91 6.07
N LEU A 47 2.84 3.80 6.61
CA LEU A 47 2.66 2.54 5.87
C LEU A 47 1.36 2.54 5.06
N ALA A 48 1.20 3.56 4.22
CA ALA A 48 0.06 3.68 3.31
C ALA A 48 0.04 2.52 2.29
N GLY A 49 -1.17 2.21 1.81
CA GLY A 49 -1.38 1.29 0.68
C GLY A 49 -0.98 1.94 -0.65
N SER A 50 -1.39 1.32 -1.76
CA SER A 50 -1.09 1.81 -3.12
C SER A 50 -1.96 2.97 -3.58
N SER A 51 -3.13 3.18 -2.97
CA SER A 51 -4.13 4.16 -3.42
C SER A 51 -4.36 5.26 -2.38
N HIS A 52 -4.47 6.51 -2.85
CA HIS A 52 -4.59 7.70 -2.00
C HIS A 52 -5.95 7.85 -1.29
N ASP A 53 -7.03 7.33 -1.85
CA ASP A 53 -8.41 7.49 -1.38
C ASP A 53 -8.88 6.38 -0.44
N VAL A 54 -8.02 5.41 -0.15
CA VAL A 54 -8.29 4.33 0.81
C VAL A 54 -8.37 4.90 2.22
N GLY A 55 -9.44 4.56 2.94
CA GLY A 55 -9.65 4.96 4.34
C GLY A 55 -8.62 4.33 5.28
N VAL A 56 -8.02 5.16 6.14
CA VAL A 56 -6.88 4.77 6.98
C VAL A 56 -7.27 3.72 8.02
N VAL A 57 -8.40 3.91 8.70
CA VAL A 57 -8.82 3.04 9.82
C VAL A 57 -9.10 1.61 9.35
N GLY A 58 -9.99 1.45 8.35
CA GLY A 58 -10.35 0.12 7.85
C GLY A 58 -9.15 -0.63 7.28
N TYR A 59 -8.31 0.05 6.49
CA TYR A 59 -7.07 -0.53 5.95
C TYR A 59 -6.12 -0.98 7.06
N THR A 60 -5.87 -0.12 8.05
CA THR A 60 -4.87 -0.39 9.10
C THR A 60 -5.32 -1.49 10.03
N LEU A 61 -6.59 -1.46 10.47
CA LEU A 61 -7.13 -2.47 11.40
C LEU A 61 -7.44 -3.80 10.73
N GLY A 62 -7.51 -3.84 9.40
CA GLY A 62 -7.53 -5.09 8.62
C GLY A 62 -6.13 -5.69 8.37
N GLY A 63 -5.06 -5.05 8.85
CA GLY A 63 -3.67 -5.45 8.63
C GLY A 63 -2.88 -4.35 7.93
N GLY A 64 -3.24 -4.04 6.69
CA GLY A 64 -2.61 -2.98 5.89
C GLY A 64 -1.24 -3.38 5.35
N VAL A 65 -1.19 -3.74 4.05
CA VAL A 65 0.04 -4.13 3.36
C VAL A 65 0.55 -2.95 2.52
N SER A 66 1.63 -2.35 2.97
CA SER A 66 2.31 -1.24 2.28
C SER A 66 3.43 -1.76 1.36
N PHE A 67 3.84 -0.95 0.38
CA PHE A 67 5.12 -1.13 -0.30
C PHE A 67 6.32 -1.17 0.64
N LEU A 68 6.21 -0.52 1.80
CA LEU A 68 7.25 -0.51 2.82
C LEU A 68 7.13 -1.71 3.79
N GLY A 69 6.11 -2.56 3.60
CA GLY A 69 5.73 -3.59 4.56
C GLY A 69 6.70 -4.75 4.70
N ARG A 70 7.54 -5.03 3.68
CA ARG A 70 8.59 -6.07 3.83
C ARG A 70 9.65 -5.67 4.84
N ALA A 71 10.05 -4.39 4.87
CA ALA A 71 11.04 -3.89 5.81
C ALA A 71 10.44 -3.57 7.19
N HIS A 72 9.18 -3.12 7.24
CA HIS A 72 8.57 -2.58 8.46
C HIS A 72 7.42 -3.41 9.03
N GLY A 73 6.92 -4.42 8.31
CA GLY A 73 5.73 -5.19 8.70
C GLY A 73 4.41 -4.53 8.29
N LEU A 74 3.31 -5.06 8.82
CA LEU A 74 1.96 -4.58 8.52
C LEU A 74 1.67 -3.23 9.21
N ALA A 75 0.81 -2.41 8.62
CA ALA A 75 0.37 -1.14 9.23
C ALA A 75 -0.22 -1.36 10.64
N ALA A 76 -0.98 -2.44 10.84
CA ALA A 76 -1.53 -2.86 12.13
C ALA A 76 -0.47 -3.02 13.22
N ASN A 77 0.74 -3.46 12.87
CA ASN A 77 1.82 -3.68 13.85
C ASN A 77 2.31 -2.38 14.49
N HIS A 78 2.06 -1.24 13.81
CA HIS A 78 2.51 0.08 14.23
C HIS A 78 1.41 0.93 14.86
N VAL A 79 0.21 0.38 15.03
CA VAL A 79 -0.83 1.02 15.84
C VAL A 79 -0.36 1.07 17.29
N VAL A 80 -0.43 2.26 17.89
CA VAL A 80 -0.01 2.51 19.28
C VAL A 80 -1.19 2.78 20.21
N ALA A 81 -2.30 3.29 19.69
CA ALA A 81 -3.55 3.43 20.44
C ALA A 81 -4.77 3.49 19.51
N VAL A 82 -5.92 3.07 20.03
CA VAL A 82 -7.22 3.17 19.35
C VAL A 82 -8.24 3.77 20.30
N GLU A 83 -9.04 4.70 19.81
CA GLU A 83 -10.24 5.17 20.48
C GLU A 83 -11.46 4.63 19.76
N LEU A 84 -12.39 4.03 20.50
CA LEU A 84 -13.58 3.39 19.95
C LEU A 84 -14.77 3.45 20.90
N VAL A 85 -15.96 3.37 20.31
CA VAL A 85 -17.23 3.15 21.03
C VAL A 85 -17.62 1.69 20.87
N THR A 86 -17.70 0.96 21.99
CA THR A 86 -18.04 -0.46 22.01
C THR A 86 -19.56 -0.70 21.93
N ALA A 87 -19.99 -1.95 21.75
CA ALA A 87 -21.40 -2.30 21.55
C ALA A 87 -22.32 -1.95 22.74
N ASP A 88 -21.77 -1.76 23.93
CA ASP A 88 -22.44 -1.26 25.12
C ASP A 88 -22.62 0.29 25.11
N GLY A 89 -22.09 0.99 24.11
CA GLY A 89 -22.16 2.44 23.97
C GLY A 89 -21.06 3.19 24.74
N GLU A 90 -20.13 2.49 25.37
CA GLU A 90 -19.06 3.10 26.15
C GLU A 90 -17.88 3.53 25.28
N PHE A 91 -17.31 4.70 25.59
CA PHE A 91 -16.07 5.17 24.97
C PHE A 91 -14.86 4.50 25.64
N ARG A 92 -13.95 3.96 24.84
CA ARG A 92 -12.71 3.34 25.30
C ARG A 92 -11.52 3.88 24.52
N ARG A 93 -10.42 4.12 25.23
CA ARG A 93 -9.09 4.25 24.66
C ARG A 93 -8.30 3.00 25.04
N VAL A 94 -7.81 2.29 24.03
CA VAL A 94 -7.09 1.03 24.21
C VAL A 94 -5.68 1.14 23.64
N ASP A 95 -4.73 0.58 24.36
CA ASP A 95 -3.31 0.51 24.01
C ASP A 95 -2.67 -0.71 24.70
N ALA A 96 -1.33 -0.81 24.66
CA ALA A 96 -0.63 -1.95 25.26
C ALA A 96 -0.74 -2.02 26.80
N GLN A 97 -1.14 -0.93 27.45
CA GLN A 97 -1.25 -0.80 28.90
C GLN A 97 -2.72 -0.74 29.37
N HIS A 98 -3.64 -0.33 28.49
CA HIS A 98 -5.06 -0.16 28.77
C HIS A 98 -5.89 -1.08 27.85
N ASP A 99 -6.49 -2.12 28.44
CA ASP A 99 -7.25 -3.16 27.72
C ASP A 99 -6.43 -3.84 26.59
N PRO A 100 -5.33 -4.53 26.95
CA PRO A 100 -4.41 -5.11 25.97
C PRO A 100 -5.05 -6.24 25.14
N GLU A 101 -6.10 -6.89 25.64
CA GLU A 101 -6.85 -7.91 24.89
C GLU A 101 -7.63 -7.29 23.74
N LEU A 102 -8.38 -6.21 24.01
CA LEU A 102 -9.08 -5.47 22.95
C LEU A 102 -8.10 -4.80 22.00
N PHE A 103 -6.99 -4.25 22.51
CA PHE A 103 -5.93 -3.67 21.68
C PHE A 103 -5.25 -4.70 20.76
N TRP A 104 -5.08 -5.94 21.21
CA TRP A 104 -4.63 -7.02 20.34
C TRP A 104 -5.67 -7.33 19.26
N ALA A 105 -6.94 -7.43 19.64
CA ALA A 105 -8.02 -7.84 18.74
C ALA A 105 -8.24 -6.86 17.57
N VAL A 106 -8.18 -5.54 17.83
CA VAL A 106 -8.40 -4.53 16.79
C VAL A 106 -7.25 -4.43 15.78
N ARG A 107 -6.04 -4.91 16.09
CA ARG A 107 -4.86 -4.86 15.21
C ARG A 107 -4.82 -6.05 14.24
N GLY A 108 -5.82 -6.13 13.36
CA GLY A 108 -5.98 -7.19 12.36
C GLY A 108 -7.38 -7.78 12.32
N GLY A 109 -8.18 -7.57 13.36
CA GLY A 109 -9.56 -8.04 13.45
C GLY A 109 -10.62 -7.10 12.85
N GLY A 110 -10.22 -6.00 12.20
CA GLY A 110 -11.13 -5.09 11.53
C GLY A 110 -12.10 -4.35 12.46
N GLY A 111 -13.36 -4.23 12.04
CA GLY A 111 -14.39 -3.39 12.68
C GLY A 111 -15.32 -4.10 13.67
N ASP A 112 -15.06 -5.37 14.00
CA ASP A 112 -16.01 -6.19 14.78
C ASP A 112 -16.13 -5.79 16.25
N PHE A 113 -15.19 -5.01 16.77
CA PHE A 113 -15.07 -4.72 18.20
C PHE A 113 -15.63 -3.36 18.62
N GLY A 114 -16.06 -2.53 17.66
CA GLY A 114 -16.66 -1.23 17.93
C GLY A 114 -16.43 -0.23 16.82
N VAL A 115 -17.01 0.96 16.99
CA VAL A 115 -16.84 2.08 16.07
C VAL A 115 -15.61 2.87 16.48
N VAL A 116 -14.56 2.82 15.67
CA VAL A 116 -13.34 3.60 15.89
C VAL A 116 -13.63 5.09 15.69
N THR A 117 -13.22 5.90 16.65
CA THR A 117 -13.32 7.36 16.62
C THR A 117 -11.97 8.04 16.46
N ALA A 118 -10.87 7.34 16.76
CA ALA A 118 -9.52 7.76 16.38
C ALA A 118 -8.52 6.60 16.38
N LEU A 119 -7.47 6.75 15.58
CA LEU A 119 -6.37 5.78 15.47
C LEU A 119 -5.03 6.50 15.57
N GLU A 120 -4.12 5.96 16.37
CA GLU A 120 -2.74 6.44 16.48
C GLU A 120 -1.75 5.38 16.01
N PHE A 121 -0.80 5.77 15.15
CA PHE A 121 0.21 4.85 14.64
C PHE A 121 1.59 5.51 14.45
N GLY A 122 2.62 4.69 14.49
CA GLY A 122 4.01 5.08 14.29
C GLY A 122 4.32 5.50 12.85
N LEU A 123 5.24 6.45 12.72
CA LEU A 123 5.78 7.01 11.47
C LEU A 123 7.26 6.69 11.34
N PHE A 124 7.76 6.70 10.11
CA PHE A 124 9.11 6.29 9.75
C PHE A 124 9.89 7.44 9.14
N GLU A 125 11.15 7.60 9.54
CA GLU A 125 12.08 8.53 8.89
C GLU A 125 12.56 7.92 7.58
N ILE A 126 11.85 8.24 6.51
CA ILE A 126 12.15 7.79 5.16
C ILE A 126 12.05 9.04 4.28
N GLU A 127 13.20 9.56 3.87
CA GLU A 127 13.25 10.76 3.02
C GLU A 127 13.09 10.40 1.53
N GLN A 128 13.61 9.25 1.14
CA GLN A 128 13.68 8.83 -0.26
C GLN A 128 13.57 7.32 -0.39
N VAL A 129 12.98 6.90 -1.51
CA VAL A 129 12.98 5.52 -2.01
C VAL A 129 13.34 5.53 -3.49
N VAL A 130 13.81 4.40 -4.02
CA VAL A 130 13.92 4.19 -5.47
C VAL A 130 12.73 3.37 -5.91
N ALA A 131 11.85 3.94 -6.74
CA ALA A 131 10.62 3.27 -7.13
C ALA A 131 10.22 3.56 -8.57
N GLY A 132 9.42 2.66 -9.14
CA GLY A 132 8.88 2.76 -10.50
C GLY A 132 8.52 1.39 -11.06
N ALA A 133 8.33 1.33 -12.37
CA ALA A 133 7.93 0.13 -13.08
C ALA A 133 8.77 -0.10 -14.33
N LEU A 134 9.05 -1.37 -14.60
CA LEU A 134 9.61 -1.87 -15.85
C LEU A 134 8.46 -2.41 -16.70
N PHE A 135 8.32 -1.91 -17.93
CA PHE A 135 7.26 -2.29 -18.86
C PHE A 135 7.81 -3.20 -19.94
N PHE A 136 7.16 -4.34 -20.14
CA PHE A 136 7.50 -5.27 -21.21
C PHE A 136 6.27 -5.59 -22.06
N PRO A 137 6.45 -5.95 -23.34
CA PRO A 137 5.36 -6.44 -24.18
C PRO A 137 4.63 -7.63 -23.53
N ILE A 138 3.30 -7.66 -23.61
CA ILE A 138 2.48 -8.72 -23.00
C ILE A 138 2.81 -10.12 -23.54
N GLU A 139 3.38 -10.23 -24.75
CA GLU A 139 3.81 -11.50 -25.34
C GLU A 139 4.94 -12.17 -24.53
N ARG A 140 5.62 -11.40 -23.67
CA ARG A 140 6.71 -11.88 -22.80
C ARG A 140 6.26 -12.14 -21.36
N THR A 141 4.95 -12.22 -21.08
CA THR A 141 4.42 -12.44 -19.73
C THR A 141 5.07 -13.63 -19.01
N GLU A 142 5.17 -14.80 -19.66
CA GLU A 142 5.76 -15.99 -19.04
C GLU A 142 7.23 -15.75 -18.64
N GLU A 143 8.05 -15.27 -19.58
CA GLU A 143 9.46 -14.99 -19.38
C GLU A 143 9.68 -13.98 -18.23
N VAL A 144 8.95 -12.86 -18.28
CA VAL A 144 9.10 -11.75 -17.33
C VAL A 144 8.63 -12.15 -15.94
N LEU A 145 7.47 -12.79 -15.80
CA LEU A 145 6.95 -13.19 -14.49
C LEU A 145 7.75 -14.33 -13.87
N GLN A 146 8.34 -15.23 -14.67
CA GLN A 146 9.27 -16.24 -14.16
C GLN A 146 10.56 -15.59 -13.63
N ALA A 147 11.15 -14.66 -14.39
CA ALA A 147 12.34 -13.93 -13.96
C ALA A 147 12.07 -13.06 -12.72
N TRP A 148 10.92 -12.39 -12.67
CA TRP A 148 10.46 -11.63 -11.51
C TRP A 148 10.30 -12.53 -10.28
N ALA A 149 9.60 -13.66 -10.41
CA ALA A 149 9.41 -14.60 -9.31
C ALA A 149 10.75 -15.09 -8.75
N GLU A 150 11.71 -15.45 -9.60
CA GLU A 150 13.04 -15.86 -9.14
C GLU A 150 13.81 -14.70 -8.48
N TRP A 151 13.76 -13.52 -9.08
CA TRP A 151 14.38 -12.32 -8.53
C TRP A 151 13.84 -11.98 -7.13
N THR A 152 12.52 -12.09 -6.90
CA THR A 152 11.93 -11.81 -5.58
C THR A 152 12.43 -12.74 -4.46
N ARG A 153 12.91 -13.94 -4.78
CA ARG A 153 13.49 -14.88 -3.79
C ARG A 153 14.90 -14.46 -3.34
N SER A 154 15.57 -13.61 -4.11
CA SER A 154 16.97 -13.22 -3.89
C SER A 154 17.13 -11.83 -3.26
N VAL A 155 16.11 -10.98 -3.36
CA VAL A 155 16.19 -9.58 -2.92
C VAL A 155 15.97 -9.45 -1.42
N PRO A 156 16.60 -8.46 -0.77
CA PRO A 156 16.43 -8.22 0.67
C PRO A 156 15.01 -7.71 1.00
N ASP A 157 14.69 -7.65 2.30
CA ASP A 157 13.41 -7.11 2.79
C ASP A 157 13.22 -5.62 2.54
N THR A 158 14.29 -4.90 2.16
CA THR A 158 14.22 -3.51 1.71
C THR A 158 13.63 -3.34 0.30
N VAL A 159 13.35 -4.44 -0.40
CA VAL A 159 12.76 -4.45 -1.75
C VAL A 159 11.36 -5.03 -1.69
N THR A 160 10.37 -4.26 -2.12
CA THR A 160 9.01 -4.76 -2.41
C THR A 160 8.72 -4.64 -3.89
N SER A 161 7.98 -5.59 -4.44
CA SER A 161 7.70 -5.64 -5.87
C SER A 161 6.37 -6.30 -6.18
N VAL A 162 5.78 -5.88 -7.30
CA VAL A 162 4.51 -6.41 -7.81
C VAL A 162 4.66 -6.70 -9.29
N GLY A 163 4.37 -7.94 -9.69
CA GLY A 163 4.19 -8.33 -11.09
C GLY A 163 2.73 -8.13 -11.51
N ARG A 164 2.48 -7.39 -12.60
CA ARG A 164 1.12 -7.11 -13.09
C ARG A 164 1.02 -7.39 -14.57
N VAL A 165 -0.10 -7.94 -15.01
CA VAL A 165 -0.47 -8.00 -16.43
C VAL A 165 -1.62 -7.03 -16.63
N LEU A 166 -1.38 -5.97 -17.41
CA LEU A 166 -2.35 -4.90 -17.62
C LEU A 166 -2.73 -4.81 -19.09
N ARG A 167 -4.03 -4.67 -19.33
CA ARG A 167 -4.59 -4.36 -20.65
C ARG A 167 -5.31 -3.03 -20.56
N PHE A 168 -4.73 -2.02 -21.19
CA PHE A 168 -5.33 -0.70 -21.22
C PHE A 168 -6.36 -0.64 -22.37
N PRO A 169 -7.62 -0.32 -22.09
CA PRO A 169 -8.58 -0.08 -23.15
C PRO A 169 -8.16 1.14 -23.98
N PRO A 170 -8.60 1.24 -25.25
CA PRO A 170 -8.41 2.45 -26.05
C PRO A 170 -9.22 3.59 -25.43
N MET A 171 -8.56 4.42 -24.63
CA MET A 171 -9.15 5.58 -23.95
C MET A 171 -8.41 6.85 -24.36
N PRO A 172 -9.11 7.92 -24.78
CA PRO A 172 -8.48 9.18 -25.17
C PRO A 172 -7.75 9.89 -24.02
N GLU A 173 -8.14 9.62 -22.76
CA GLU A 173 -7.52 10.25 -21.59
C GLU A 173 -6.15 9.63 -21.24
N LEU A 174 -5.86 8.42 -21.75
CA LEU A 174 -4.57 7.77 -21.54
C LEU A 174 -3.51 8.31 -22.50
N PRO A 175 -2.23 8.40 -22.06
CA PRO A 175 -1.13 8.66 -22.96
C PRO A 175 -1.14 7.74 -24.19
N PRO A 176 -0.79 8.22 -25.40
CA PRO A 176 -0.85 7.40 -26.62
C PRO A 176 -0.06 6.09 -26.56
N PHE A 177 1.02 6.05 -25.75
CA PHE A 177 1.83 4.84 -25.56
C PHE A 177 1.18 3.80 -24.61
N LEU A 178 0.14 4.17 -23.86
CA LEU A 178 -0.64 3.25 -23.01
C LEU A 178 -1.98 2.91 -23.63
N SER A 179 -2.64 3.86 -24.29
CA SER A 179 -4.00 3.69 -24.81
C SER A 179 -4.09 2.52 -25.80
N GLY A 180 -4.95 1.53 -25.51
CA GLY A 180 -5.11 0.32 -26.34
C GLY A 180 -3.93 -0.65 -26.31
N GLN A 181 -2.93 -0.41 -25.48
CA GLN A 181 -1.75 -1.27 -25.34
C GLN A 181 -1.91 -2.26 -24.18
N SER A 182 -1.11 -3.31 -24.20
CA SER A 182 -1.08 -4.34 -23.15
C SER A 182 0.36 -4.64 -22.75
N PHE A 183 0.61 -4.74 -21.46
CA PHE A 183 1.95 -4.87 -20.91
C PHE A 183 1.97 -5.88 -19.77
N VAL A 184 3.14 -6.50 -19.57
CA VAL A 184 3.52 -7.04 -18.27
C VAL A 184 4.43 -6.01 -17.58
N LEU A 185 4.08 -5.64 -16.36
CA LEU A 185 4.81 -4.67 -15.53
C LEU A 185 5.48 -5.40 -14.38
N VAL A 186 6.69 -4.97 -14.07
CA VAL A 186 7.33 -5.27 -12.78
C VAL A 186 7.55 -3.94 -12.06
N GLU A 187 6.75 -3.71 -11.03
CA GLU A 187 6.93 -2.57 -10.13
C GLU A 187 7.94 -2.92 -9.04
N ALA A 188 8.76 -1.96 -8.64
CA ALA A 188 9.70 -2.12 -7.55
C ALA A 188 9.70 -0.87 -6.66
N VAL A 189 9.81 -1.09 -5.35
CA VAL A 189 10.07 -0.06 -4.34
C VAL A 189 11.25 -0.55 -3.51
N ILE A 190 12.34 0.23 -3.52
CA ILE A 190 13.61 -0.13 -2.92
C ILE A 190 14.00 0.95 -1.90
N GLN A 191 14.04 0.57 -0.63
CA GLN A 191 14.54 1.40 0.46
C GLN A 191 16.06 1.26 0.55
N ASP A 192 16.78 1.81 -0.42
CA ASP A 192 18.24 1.85 -0.44
C ASP A 192 18.78 2.98 -1.33
N SER A 193 20.10 3.12 -1.36
CA SER A 193 20.84 3.96 -2.30
C SER A 193 20.53 3.63 -3.77
N ALA A 194 20.62 4.64 -4.63
CA ALA A 194 20.43 4.49 -6.08
C ALA A 194 21.36 3.42 -6.69
N ASP A 195 22.64 3.41 -6.29
CA ASP A 195 23.61 2.43 -6.79
C ASP A 195 23.24 0.99 -6.42
N ARG A 196 22.76 0.76 -5.19
CA ARG A 196 22.31 -0.57 -4.77
C ARG A 196 21.00 -0.94 -5.48
N ALA A 197 20.09 0.00 -5.64
CA ALA A 197 18.84 -0.21 -6.38
C ALA A 197 19.12 -0.62 -7.83
N ASP A 198 20.06 0.05 -8.51
CA ASP A 198 20.48 -0.29 -9.86
C ASP A 198 21.10 -1.69 -9.95
N ALA A 199 21.96 -2.04 -9.00
CA ALA A 199 22.53 -3.38 -8.91
C ALA A 199 21.46 -4.46 -8.67
N LEU A 200 20.49 -4.18 -7.80
CA LEU A 200 19.37 -5.09 -7.51
C LEU A 200 18.46 -5.28 -8.73
N LEU A 201 18.22 -4.22 -9.52
CA LEU A 201 17.35 -4.27 -10.70
C LEU A 201 18.04 -4.75 -11.97
N ALA A 202 19.37 -4.85 -11.97
CA ALA A 202 20.15 -5.24 -13.15
C ALA A 202 19.65 -6.53 -13.84
N PRO A 203 19.28 -7.62 -13.14
CA PRO A 203 18.76 -8.83 -13.78
C PRO A 203 17.45 -8.60 -14.56
N LEU A 204 16.54 -7.78 -14.02
CA LEU A 204 15.27 -7.46 -14.67
C LEU A 204 15.47 -6.49 -15.84
N ARG A 205 16.36 -5.50 -15.69
CA ARG A 205 16.72 -4.56 -16.77
C ARG A 205 17.42 -5.25 -17.93
N ALA A 206 18.21 -6.31 -17.66
CA ALA A 206 18.86 -7.11 -18.70
C ALA A 206 17.87 -7.81 -19.65
N LEU A 207 16.60 -7.98 -19.25
CA LEU A 207 15.55 -8.49 -20.13
C LEU A 207 15.12 -7.48 -21.21
N GLY A 208 15.55 -6.22 -21.14
CA GLY A 208 15.23 -5.19 -22.12
C GLY A 208 13.76 -4.71 -22.03
N PRO A 209 13.38 -3.99 -20.97
CA PRO A 209 12.07 -3.36 -20.89
C PRO A 209 11.89 -2.32 -22.00
N ALA A 210 10.67 -2.20 -22.51
CA ALA A 210 10.30 -1.17 -23.47
C ALA A 210 10.28 0.24 -22.83
N MET A 211 10.06 0.29 -21.51
CA MET A 211 10.10 1.52 -20.72
C MET A 211 10.49 1.20 -19.28
N ASP A 212 11.32 2.06 -18.69
CA ASP A 212 11.78 2.00 -17.31
C ASP A 212 11.48 3.34 -16.65
N THR A 213 10.61 3.34 -15.65
CA THR A 213 10.23 4.55 -14.89
C THR A 213 10.88 4.60 -13.51
N VAL A 214 11.78 3.67 -13.18
CA VAL A 214 12.39 3.58 -11.86
C VAL A 214 13.35 4.75 -11.65
N HIS A 215 13.09 5.53 -10.60
CA HIS A 215 13.92 6.65 -10.19
C HIS A 215 13.83 6.89 -8.67
N PRO A 216 14.82 7.58 -8.08
CA PRO A 216 14.72 8.08 -6.72
C PRO A 216 13.58 9.10 -6.59
N GLN A 217 12.69 8.92 -5.62
CA GLN A 217 11.49 9.74 -5.41
C GLN A 217 11.12 9.81 -3.93
N ALA A 218 10.24 10.76 -3.56
CA ALA A 218 9.74 10.85 -2.20
C ALA A 218 8.75 9.71 -1.90
N PRO A 219 8.66 9.19 -0.66
CA PRO A 219 7.68 8.15 -0.32
C PRO A 219 6.22 8.55 -0.58
N ALA A 220 5.93 9.85 -0.59
CA ALA A 220 4.59 10.36 -0.89
C ALA A 220 4.13 10.02 -2.32
N GLU A 221 5.07 9.87 -3.25
CA GLU A 221 4.81 9.56 -4.66
C GLU A 221 4.39 8.10 -4.88
N LEU A 222 4.62 7.22 -3.89
CA LEU A 222 4.23 5.80 -3.96
C LEU A 222 2.72 5.60 -4.13
N LEU A 223 1.89 6.57 -3.70
CA LEU A 223 0.44 6.55 -3.91
C LEU A 223 0.02 6.63 -5.39
N GLN A 224 0.96 6.92 -6.29
CA GLN A 224 0.73 7.00 -7.73
C GLN A 224 1.38 5.83 -8.49
N LEU A 225 2.16 4.98 -7.82
CA LEU A 225 2.97 3.95 -8.47
C LEU A 225 2.11 2.94 -9.24
N HIS A 226 0.98 2.52 -8.67
CA HIS A 226 0.05 1.58 -9.34
C HIS A 226 -0.72 2.18 -10.52
N MET A 227 -0.68 3.52 -10.69
CA MET A 227 -1.50 4.28 -11.63
C MET A 227 -3.00 4.01 -11.45
N ASP A 228 -3.44 3.91 -10.19
CA ASP A 228 -4.85 3.73 -9.85
C ASP A 228 -5.66 4.95 -10.35
N PRO A 229 -6.90 4.75 -10.81
CA PRO A 229 -7.76 5.86 -11.20
C PRO A 229 -7.87 6.90 -10.08
N PRO A 230 -7.89 8.20 -10.40
CA PRO A 230 -7.92 9.27 -9.39
C PRO A 230 -9.25 9.35 -8.61
N GLY A 231 -10.24 8.54 -8.97
CA GLY A 231 -11.49 8.45 -8.24
C GLY A 231 -12.17 7.09 -8.37
N PRO A 232 -13.23 6.86 -7.58
CA PRO A 232 -13.90 5.57 -7.51
C PRO A 232 -14.38 5.11 -8.88
N THR A 233 -13.89 3.94 -9.30
CA THR A 233 -14.23 3.33 -10.59
C THR A 233 -14.83 1.95 -10.33
N PRO A 234 -15.95 1.57 -11.00
CA PRO A 234 -16.50 0.23 -10.87
C PRO A 234 -15.46 -0.84 -11.24
N GLY A 235 -15.26 -1.80 -10.35
CA GLY A 235 -14.32 -2.90 -10.54
C GLY A 235 -14.93 -4.21 -10.06
N HIS A 236 -14.52 -5.31 -10.68
CA HIS A 236 -14.77 -6.67 -10.20
C HIS A 236 -13.44 -7.42 -10.24
N GLY A 237 -13.13 -8.13 -9.17
CA GLY A 237 -11.92 -8.91 -9.05
C GLY A 237 -12.13 -10.07 -8.09
N ASP A 238 -11.29 -11.08 -8.23
CA ASP A 238 -11.14 -12.19 -7.31
C ASP A 238 -9.65 -12.40 -7.05
N GLY A 239 -9.32 -13.00 -5.92
CA GLY A 239 -7.94 -13.17 -5.49
C GLY A 239 -7.78 -14.31 -4.51
N MET A 240 -6.57 -14.83 -4.43
CA MET A 240 -6.19 -15.90 -3.52
C MET A 240 -4.78 -15.66 -3.03
N THR A 241 -4.57 -15.92 -1.74
CA THR A 241 -3.22 -16.00 -1.17
C THR A 241 -2.58 -17.31 -1.57
N LEU A 242 -1.39 -17.23 -2.15
CA LEU A 242 -0.60 -18.39 -2.53
C LEU A 242 0.53 -18.60 -1.52
N ALA A 243 0.78 -19.87 -1.16
CA ALA A 243 1.93 -20.24 -0.32
C ALA A 243 3.25 -20.19 -1.11
N ASP A 244 3.18 -20.39 -2.43
CA ASP A 244 4.31 -20.29 -3.36
C ASP A 244 3.80 -19.96 -4.77
N LEU A 245 4.67 -19.44 -5.63
CA LEU A 245 4.42 -19.15 -7.04
C LEU A 245 5.28 -20.08 -7.91
N PRO A 246 4.88 -21.36 -8.11
CA PRO A 246 5.61 -22.28 -8.97
C PRO A 246 5.50 -21.83 -10.44
N ALA A 247 6.47 -22.19 -11.27
CA ALA A 247 6.49 -21.83 -12.69
C ALA A 247 5.21 -22.25 -13.45
N GLU A 248 4.53 -23.30 -13.01
CA GLU A 248 3.24 -23.70 -13.58
C GLU A 248 2.09 -22.72 -13.29
N ALA A 249 2.09 -22.05 -12.13
CA ALA A 249 1.09 -21.04 -11.80
C ALA A 249 1.20 -19.82 -12.73
N VAL A 250 2.43 -19.43 -13.09
CA VAL A 250 2.72 -18.33 -14.02
C VAL A 250 2.26 -18.64 -15.45
N ARG A 251 2.20 -19.92 -15.86
CA ARG A 251 1.77 -20.31 -17.21
C ARG A 251 0.26 -20.32 -17.42
N ARG A 252 -0.52 -20.34 -16.33
CA ARG A 252 -2.00 -20.42 -16.38
C ARG A 252 -2.69 -19.06 -16.20
N SER A 253 -1.93 -18.00 -15.92
CA SER A 253 -2.41 -16.62 -15.72
C SER A 253 -2.46 -15.82 -17.03
#